data_AF-A0A925WA75-F1
#
_entry.id   AF-A0A925WA75-F1
#
_cell.length_a   1.000
_cell.length_b   1.000
_cell.length_c   1.000
_cell.angle_alpha   90.00
_cell.angle_beta   90.00
_cell.angle_gamma   90.00
#
_symmetry.space_group_name_H-M   'P 1'
#
loop_
_entity.id
_entity.type
_entity.pdbx_description
1 polymer ?
#
loop_
_entity_poly.entity_id
_entity_poly.type
_entity_poly.pdbx_seq_one_letter_code
_entity_poly.pdbx_strand_id
1 'polypeptide(L)'
;NATGTAGVDPDGVLNAALRDVRAEVGDSTVLMADTCLDEFTDHGHCGVLDAEGGVDNDATLAVYAEMAVAQAAAGAHLLGPSGMMDGQVGFIREALDAAGHTDTGILAYTAKYASAFYGPFREAVDSQLKGDRKAYQQDPANVRESLRELALDLEEGADLVMVKPAMSYLDVLRAVAETADVPVAAYQVSGEYSMIEAAAANGWLDRERTIAETLTSIRRAGADIVLTYWATEMSRRLD
;
A
#
# COMPACT_ATOMS: atom_id res chain seq x y z
N ASN A 1 -0.06 -6.46 -21.47
CA ASN A 1 1.18 -6.78 -20.75
C ASN A 1 0.82 -7.75 -19.62
N ALA A 2 0.81 -9.06 -19.86
CA ALA A 2 0.24 -10.02 -18.91
C ALA A 2 1.13 -10.28 -17.67
N THR A 3 2.42 -9.96 -17.74
CA THR A 3 3.37 -10.17 -16.63
C THR A 3 3.85 -8.86 -16.00
N GLY A 4 3.25 -7.74 -16.37
CA GLY A 4 3.57 -6.44 -15.75
C GLY A 4 4.99 -5.95 -15.99
N THR A 5 5.60 -6.31 -17.13
CA THR A 5 7.01 -5.99 -17.47
C THR A 5 7.41 -4.51 -17.35
N ALA A 6 6.44 -3.59 -17.39
CA ALA A 6 6.68 -2.16 -17.20
C ALA A 6 7.02 -1.79 -15.74
N GLY A 7 6.63 -2.61 -14.76
CA GLY A 7 6.95 -2.40 -13.35
C GLY A 7 8.42 -2.69 -13.02
N VAL A 8 9.03 -3.64 -13.74
CA VAL A 8 10.45 -4.00 -13.60
C VAL A 8 11.38 -3.24 -14.55
N ASP A 9 10.82 -2.54 -15.54
CA ASP A 9 11.59 -1.74 -16.49
C ASP A 9 12.33 -0.61 -15.75
N PRO A 10 13.68 -0.56 -15.78
CA PRO A 10 14.43 0.54 -15.19
C PRO A 10 14.01 1.90 -15.75
N ASP A 11 13.58 1.98 -17.00
CA ASP A 11 13.11 3.20 -17.65
C ASP A 11 11.56 3.35 -17.62
N GLY A 12 10.88 2.44 -16.91
CA GLY A 12 9.45 2.51 -16.66
C GLY A 12 9.05 3.77 -15.88
N VAL A 13 7.80 4.20 -16.04
CA VAL A 13 7.31 5.50 -15.54
C VAL A 13 7.54 5.70 -14.04
N LEU A 14 7.35 4.65 -13.23
CA LEU A 14 7.52 4.71 -11.79
C LEU A 14 9.00 4.89 -11.40
N ASN A 15 9.89 4.14 -12.04
CA ASN A 15 11.33 4.19 -11.77
C ASN A 15 11.96 5.49 -12.29
N ALA A 16 11.50 5.99 -13.44
CA ALA A 16 11.87 7.31 -13.93
C ALA A 16 11.43 8.42 -12.96
N ALA A 17 10.19 8.38 -12.49
CA ALA A 17 9.68 9.36 -11.53
C ALA A 17 10.43 9.32 -10.19
N LEU A 18 10.77 8.13 -9.68
CA LEU A 18 11.58 7.98 -8.47
C LEU A 18 12.95 8.65 -8.61
N ARG A 19 13.65 8.44 -9.74
CA ARG A 19 14.94 9.09 -10.01
C ARG A 19 14.82 10.60 -10.07
N ASP A 20 13.81 11.10 -10.79
CA ASP A 20 13.58 12.53 -10.94
C ASP A 20 13.30 13.20 -9.59
N VAL A 21 12.43 12.60 -8.77
CA VAL A 21 12.12 13.11 -7.43
C VAL A 21 13.34 13.01 -6.52
N ARG A 22 14.06 11.88 -6.51
CA ARG A 22 15.28 11.70 -5.69
C ARG A 22 16.36 12.71 -6.06
N ALA A 23 16.52 13.04 -7.35
CA ALA A 23 17.46 14.05 -7.80
C ALA A 23 17.12 15.45 -7.27
N GLU A 24 15.83 15.77 -7.13
CA GLU A 24 15.36 17.07 -6.63
C GLU A 24 15.45 17.16 -5.10
N VAL A 25 14.99 16.13 -4.37
CA VAL A 25 14.80 16.22 -2.91
C VAL A 25 15.91 15.53 -2.09
N GLY A 26 16.73 14.70 -2.71
CA GLY A 26 17.75 13.89 -2.02
C GLY A 26 17.15 13.09 -0.87
N ASP A 27 17.80 13.16 0.30
CA ASP A 27 17.38 12.43 1.51
C ASP A 27 16.53 13.31 2.45
N SER A 28 16.17 14.53 2.03
CA SER A 28 15.35 15.44 2.84
C SER A 28 13.89 14.98 2.97
N THR A 29 13.46 14.07 2.10
CA THR A 29 12.12 13.50 2.05
C THR A 29 12.21 12.01 1.81
N VAL A 30 11.48 11.23 2.63
CA VAL A 30 11.37 9.78 2.43
C VAL A 30 10.56 9.53 1.15
N LEU A 31 11.14 8.73 0.25
CA LEU A 31 10.50 8.32 -0.99
C LEU A 31 9.99 6.90 -0.85
N MET A 32 8.67 6.75 -0.96
CA MET A 32 8.00 5.46 -0.92
C MET A 32 7.49 5.10 -2.31
N ALA A 33 7.69 3.85 -2.72
CA ALA A 33 7.12 3.29 -3.95
C ALA A 33 6.11 2.18 -3.60
N ASP A 34 4.96 2.14 -4.28
CA ASP A 34 4.09 0.96 -4.23
C ASP A 34 4.72 -0.16 -5.08
N THR A 35 4.76 -1.37 -4.55
CA THR A 35 5.35 -2.54 -5.21
C THR A 35 4.23 -3.53 -5.51
N CYS A 36 3.62 -3.40 -6.69
CA CYS A 36 2.47 -4.18 -7.14
C CYS A 36 2.39 -4.18 -8.68
N LEU A 37 1.68 -5.15 -9.26
CA LEU A 37 1.57 -5.29 -10.72
C LEU A 37 0.23 -4.81 -11.32
N ASP A 38 -0.73 -4.38 -10.51
CA ASP A 38 -2.05 -4.05 -11.05
C ASP A 38 -2.06 -2.82 -11.95
N GLU A 39 -1.14 -1.87 -11.77
CA GLU A 39 -0.97 -0.73 -12.68
C GLU A 39 -0.21 -1.08 -13.97
N PHE A 40 0.44 -2.25 -14.03
CA PHE A 40 1.32 -2.65 -15.14
C PHE A 40 0.77 -3.82 -15.96
N THR A 41 -0.28 -4.48 -15.47
CA THR A 41 -0.92 -5.63 -16.13
C THR A 41 -2.12 -5.22 -16.97
N ASP A 42 -2.41 -5.96 -18.04
CA ASP A 42 -3.60 -5.71 -18.88
C ASP A 42 -4.90 -6.26 -18.29
N HIS A 43 -4.81 -7.11 -17.26
CA HIS A 43 -5.94 -7.69 -16.55
C HIS A 43 -6.21 -7.03 -15.19
N GLY A 44 -5.31 -6.15 -14.71
CA GLY A 44 -5.49 -5.35 -13.48
C GLY A 44 -5.49 -6.15 -12.18
N HIS A 45 -4.97 -7.39 -12.19
CA HIS A 45 -4.72 -8.17 -10.97
C HIS A 45 -3.37 -7.75 -10.38
N CYS A 46 -3.22 -7.91 -9.07
CA CYS A 46 -1.99 -7.57 -8.37
C CYS A 46 -0.82 -8.51 -8.70
N GLY A 47 -1.06 -9.65 -9.35
CA GLY A 47 -0.05 -10.65 -9.66
C GLY A 47 -0.20 -11.28 -11.04
N VAL A 48 0.75 -12.16 -11.37
CA VAL A 48 0.77 -12.95 -12.60
C VAL A 48 -0.39 -13.95 -12.58
N LEU A 49 -1.02 -14.20 -13.73
CA LEU A 49 -2.11 -15.18 -13.84
C LEU A 49 -1.60 -16.56 -14.29
N ASP A 50 -2.15 -17.61 -13.70
CA ASP A 50 -1.97 -19.01 -14.13
C ASP A 50 -2.79 -19.33 -15.40
N ALA A 51 -2.71 -20.58 -15.87
CA ALA A 51 -3.42 -21.04 -17.06
C ALA A 51 -4.95 -21.05 -16.89
N GLU A 52 -5.43 -21.14 -15.65
CA GLU A 52 -6.83 -21.16 -15.25
C GLU A 52 -7.38 -19.74 -14.98
N GLY A 53 -6.52 -18.72 -14.98
CA GLY A 53 -6.85 -17.31 -14.71
C GLY A 53 -6.86 -16.93 -13.23
N GLY A 54 -6.37 -17.80 -12.35
CA GLY A 54 -6.07 -17.49 -10.94
C GLY A 54 -4.77 -16.70 -10.82
N VAL A 55 -4.56 -16.01 -9.70
CA VAL A 55 -3.26 -15.34 -9.43
C VAL A 55 -2.27 -16.40 -8.94
N ASP A 56 -1.17 -16.56 -9.67
CA ASP A 56 -0.05 -17.42 -9.29
C ASP A 56 0.85 -16.68 -8.30
N ASN A 57 0.79 -17.10 -7.03
CA ASN A 57 1.53 -16.49 -5.94
C ASN A 57 3.05 -16.51 -6.21
N ASP A 58 3.62 -17.68 -6.44
CA ASP A 58 5.07 -17.88 -6.53
C ASP A 58 5.66 -17.18 -7.76
N ALA A 59 4.95 -17.22 -8.90
CA ALA A 59 5.35 -16.46 -10.08
C ALA A 59 5.29 -14.94 -9.84
N THR A 60 4.34 -14.48 -9.03
CA THR A 60 4.22 -13.07 -8.66
C THR A 60 5.36 -12.62 -7.75
N LEU A 61 5.74 -13.42 -6.75
CA LEU A 61 6.83 -13.13 -5.82
C LEU A 61 8.16 -12.87 -6.57
N ALA A 62 8.45 -13.67 -7.59
CA ALA A 62 9.65 -13.48 -8.42
C ALA A 62 9.67 -12.10 -9.10
N VAL A 63 8.53 -11.65 -9.64
CA VAL A 63 8.44 -10.34 -10.29
C VAL A 63 8.48 -9.20 -9.25
N TYR A 64 7.88 -9.40 -8.07
CA TYR A 64 7.94 -8.41 -6.99
C TYR A 64 9.36 -8.19 -6.49
N ALA A 65 10.15 -9.26 -6.38
CA ALA A 65 11.57 -9.18 -6.05
C ALA A 65 12.37 -8.35 -7.08
N GLU A 66 12.17 -8.60 -8.37
CA GLU A 66 12.81 -7.82 -9.44
C GLU A 66 12.39 -6.34 -9.40
N MET A 67 11.09 -6.09 -9.21
CA MET A 67 10.51 -4.75 -9.12
C MET A 67 11.05 -3.98 -7.92
N ALA A 68 11.14 -4.62 -6.76
CA ALA A 68 11.69 -4.02 -5.55
C ALA A 68 13.14 -3.57 -5.73
N VAL A 69 13.98 -4.40 -6.34
CA VAL A 69 15.38 -4.05 -6.63
C VAL A 69 15.45 -2.88 -7.63
N ALA A 70 14.62 -2.88 -8.68
CA ALA A 70 14.58 -1.77 -9.63
C ALA A 70 14.15 -0.45 -8.97
N GLN A 71 13.15 -0.48 -8.09
CA GLN A 71 12.67 0.68 -7.34
C GLN A 71 13.71 1.20 -6.34
N ALA A 72 14.38 0.30 -5.62
CA ALA A 72 15.47 0.64 -4.70
C ALA A 72 16.64 1.29 -5.46
N ALA A 73 17.06 0.71 -6.59
CA ALA A 73 18.09 1.27 -7.46
C ALA A 73 17.68 2.64 -8.06
N ALA A 74 16.38 2.87 -8.26
CA ALA A 74 15.84 4.16 -8.71
C ALA A 74 15.78 5.23 -7.59
N GLY A 75 16.06 4.87 -6.34
CA GLY A 75 16.16 5.80 -5.21
C GLY A 75 15.01 5.73 -4.22
N ALA A 76 14.18 4.69 -4.24
CA ALA A 76 13.19 4.45 -3.19
C ALA A 76 13.88 4.16 -1.84
N HIS A 77 13.38 4.82 -0.79
CA HIS A 77 13.82 4.59 0.59
C HIS A 77 12.96 3.53 1.28
N LEU A 78 11.69 3.44 0.87
CA LEU A 78 10.68 2.57 1.45
C LEU A 78 9.87 1.91 0.32
N LEU A 79 9.63 0.62 0.42
CA LEU A 79 8.80 -0.13 -0.52
C LEU A 79 7.51 -0.57 0.15
N GLY A 80 6.40 -0.38 -0.53
CA GLY A 80 5.07 -0.76 -0.05
C GLY A 80 4.50 -1.91 -0.87
N PRO A 81 4.79 -3.18 -0.54
CA PRO A 81 4.24 -4.33 -1.26
C PRO A 81 2.75 -4.45 -1.00
N SER A 82 1.94 -4.02 -1.96
CA SER A 82 0.49 -3.90 -1.79
C SER A 82 -0.29 -5.09 -2.38
N GLY A 83 0.40 -6.09 -2.89
CA GLY A 83 -0.19 -7.23 -3.60
C GLY A 83 -1.03 -8.17 -2.77
N MET A 84 -0.71 -8.32 -1.48
CA MET A 84 -1.21 -9.41 -0.62
C MET A 84 -0.82 -10.79 -1.13
N MET A 85 0.39 -10.94 -1.68
CA MET A 85 0.92 -12.26 -2.01
C MET A 85 1.55 -12.86 -0.75
N ASP A 86 1.28 -14.13 -0.49
CA ASP A 86 1.83 -14.85 0.66
C ASP A 86 3.36 -14.93 0.51
N GLY A 87 4.12 -14.43 1.50
CA GLY A 87 5.60 -14.43 1.47
C GLY A 87 6.25 -13.22 0.78
N GLN A 88 5.46 -12.22 0.35
CA GLN A 88 5.98 -11.08 -0.42
C GLN A 88 7.05 -10.27 0.33
N VAL A 89 6.95 -10.16 1.65
CA VAL A 89 7.90 -9.39 2.45
C VAL A 89 9.24 -10.11 2.46
N GLY A 90 9.25 -11.42 2.73
CA GLY A 90 10.47 -12.22 2.81
C GLY A 90 11.21 -12.24 1.47
N PHE A 91 10.48 -12.49 0.38
CA PHE A 91 11.06 -12.51 -0.97
C PHE A 91 11.66 -11.15 -1.38
N ILE A 92 10.97 -10.06 -1.07
CA ILE A 92 11.48 -8.71 -1.35
C ILE A 92 12.72 -8.42 -0.52
N ARG A 93 12.70 -8.74 0.78
CA ARG A 93 13.83 -8.52 1.69
C ARG A 93 15.08 -9.27 1.23
N GLU A 94 14.95 -10.56 0.90
CA GLU A 94 16.05 -11.38 0.39
C GLU A 94 16.64 -10.81 -0.91
N ALA A 95 15.78 -10.36 -1.82
CA ALA A 95 16.21 -9.79 -3.10
C ALA A 95 16.95 -8.46 -2.93
N LEU A 96 16.44 -7.58 -2.07
CA LEU A 96 17.10 -6.31 -1.74
C LEU A 96 18.48 -6.56 -1.12
N ASP A 97 18.59 -7.49 -0.18
CA ASP A 97 19.86 -7.82 0.48
C ASP A 97 20.88 -8.40 -0.49
N ALA A 98 20.44 -9.32 -1.36
CA ALA A 98 21.29 -9.90 -2.40
C ALA A 98 21.80 -8.83 -3.40
N ALA A 99 20.99 -7.80 -3.66
CA ALA A 99 21.36 -6.66 -4.52
C ALA A 99 22.16 -5.56 -3.78
N GLY A 100 22.33 -5.65 -2.46
CA GLY A 100 23.06 -4.67 -1.64
C GLY A 100 22.22 -3.46 -1.20
N HIS A 101 20.89 -3.54 -1.28
CA HIS A 101 19.93 -2.51 -0.83
C HIS A 101 19.44 -2.76 0.60
N THR A 102 20.37 -2.96 1.53
CA THR A 102 20.06 -3.33 2.93
C THR A 102 19.36 -2.23 3.72
N ASP A 103 19.50 -0.96 3.31
CA ASP A 103 18.89 0.20 3.98
C ASP A 103 17.52 0.59 3.42
N THR A 104 17.05 -0.09 2.35
CA THR A 104 15.70 0.13 1.81
C THR A 104 14.70 -0.59 2.69
N GLY A 105 13.79 0.16 3.32
CA GLY A 105 12.79 -0.39 4.24
C GLY A 105 11.58 -0.99 3.52
N ILE A 106 10.80 -1.79 4.25
CA ILE A 106 9.55 -2.39 3.78
C ILE A 106 8.37 -1.96 4.68
N LEU A 107 7.37 -1.31 4.08
CA LEU A 107 6.08 -1.02 4.68
C LEU A 107 5.05 -2.03 4.18
N ALA A 108 4.90 -3.14 4.91
CA ALA A 108 4.01 -4.22 4.52
C ALA A 108 2.54 -3.77 4.58
N TYR A 109 1.77 -4.05 3.52
CA TYR A 109 0.32 -3.86 3.51
C TYR A 109 -0.42 -4.99 4.24
N THR A 110 0.04 -5.30 5.46
CA THR A 110 -0.34 -6.43 6.30
C THR A 110 -1.82 -6.75 6.38
N ALA A 111 -2.66 -5.73 6.52
CA ALA A 111 -4.12 -5.90 6.54
C ALA A 111 -4.76 -5.09 5.43
N LYS A 112 -4.69 -5.60 4.19
CA LYS A 112 -5.40 -5.03 3.03
C LYS A 112 -6.66 -5.83 2.71
N TYR A 113 -7.81 -5.22 2.97
CA TYR A 113 -9.11 -5.85 2.80
C TYR A 113 -9.68 -5.71 1.39
N ALA A 114 -10.51 -6.68 0.98
CA ALA A 114 -11.33 -6.66 -0.23
C ALA A 114 -12.49 -5.65 -0.08
N SER A 115 -12.15 -4.36 -0.07
CA SER A 115 -13.06 -3.28 0.31
C SER A 115 -13.82 -2.66 -0.85
N ALA A 116 -15.05 -2.19 -0.56
CA ALA A 116 -15.85 -1.36 -1.46
C ALA A 116 -15.34 0.10 -1.56
N PHE A 117 -14.48 0.54 -0.64
CA PHE A 117 -13.96 1.92 -0.59
C PHE A 117 -12.86 2.21 -1.64
N TYR A 118 -12.54 1.28 -2.55
CA TYR A 118 -11.51 1.50 -3.57
C TYR A 118 -12.03 2.10 -4.89
N GLY A 119 -13.35 2.29 -5.05
CA GLY A 119 -13.96 2.76 -6.30
C GLY A 119 -13.26 3.97 -6.93
N PRO A 120 -13.12 5.10 -6.22
CA PRO A 120 -12.47 6.30 -6.79
C PRO A 120 -10.98 6.12 -7.08
N PHE A 121 -10.29 5.19 -6.39
CA PHE A 121 -8.89 4.89 -6.70
C PHE A 121 -8.80 4.15 -8.02
N ARG A 122 -9.68 3.17 -8.24
CA ARG A 122 -9.72 2.39 -9.49
C ARG A 122 -10.01 3.28 -10.71
N GLU A 123 -10.84 4.32 -10.56
CA GLU A 123 -11.03 5.33 -11.60
C GLU A 123 -9.76 6.18 -11.82
N ALA A 124 -9.08 6.60 -10.74
CA ALA A 124 -7.88 7.41 -10.83
C ALA A 124 -6.67 6.70 -11.46
N VAL A 125 -6.55 5.38 -11.29
CA VAL A 125 -5.46 4.57 -11.87
C VAL A 125 -5.87 3.78 -13.12
N ASP A 126 -7.06 4.05 -13.69
CA ASP A 126 -7.61 3.34 -14.85
C ASP A 126 -7.54 1.80 -14.73
N SER A 127 -7.87 1.29 -13.53
CA SER A 127 -7.73 -0.14 -13.20
C SER A 127 -8.66 -1.01 -14.08
N GLN A 128 -8.07 -1.83 -14.95
CA GLN A 128 -8.77 -2.71 -15.90
C GLN A 128 -9.21 -4.06 -15.31
N LEU A 129 -9.41 -4.15 -13.99
CA LEU A 129 -9.65 -5.42 -13.29
C LEU A 129 -10.81 -6.22 -13.90
N LYS A 130 -10.53 -7.46 -14.31
CA LYS A 130 -11.55 -8.45 -14.68
C LYS A 130 -11.74 -9.45 -13.54
N GLY A 131 -12.89 -9.42 -12.87
CA GLY A 131 -13.18 -10.29 -11.73
C GLY A 131 -13.07 -9.54 -10.40
N ASP A 132 -12.58 -10.22 -9.36
CA ASP A 132 -12.38 -9.61 -8.04
C ASP A 132 -11.02 -9.98 -7.43
N ARG A 133 -10.73 -9.38 -6.27
CA ARG A 133 -9.46 -9.52 -5.55
C ARG A 133 -9.60 -10.37 -4.28
N LYS A 134 -10.73 -11.07 -4.09
CA LYS A 134 -11.04 -11.76 -2.83
C LYS A 134 -10.21 -13.01 -2.58
N ALA A 135 -9.50 -13.49 -3.60
CA ALA A 135 -8.59 -14.62 -3.47
C ALA A 135 -7.29 -14.27 -2.73
N TYR A 136 -6.99 -12.97 -2.56
CA TYR A 136 -5.74 -12.50 -1.93
C TYR A 136 -5.95 -11.29 -1.00
N GLN A 137 -6.92 -10.42 -1.26
CA GLN A 137 -7.32 -9.39 -0.29
C GLN A 137 -8.25 -9.99 0.77
N GLN A 138 -8.01 -9.63 2.03
CA GLN A 138 -8.68 -10.24 3.18
C GLN A 138 -10.20 -10.01 3.17
N ASP A 139 -10.95 -10.97 3.72
CA ASP A 139 -12.39 -10.83 3.93
C ASP A 139 -12.66 -9.75 5.00
N PRO A 140 -13.44 -8.69 4.70
CA PRO A 140 -13.79 -7.64 5.66
C PRO A 140 -14.34 -8.11 7.02
N ALA A 141 -14.90 -9.33 7.09
CA ALA A 141 -15.41 -9.90 8.34
C ALA A 141 -14.33 -10.50 9.25
N ASN A 142 -13.06 -10.56 8.80
CA ASN A 142 -12.02 -11.36 9.44
C ASN A 142 -10.85 -10.54 9.99
N VAL A 143 -10.85 -10.29 11.30
CA VAL A 143 -9.71 -9.68 12.01
C VAL A 143 -8.61 -10.68 12.36
N ARG A 144 -8.94 -11.97 12.47
CA ARG A 144 -7.98 -13.00 12.91
C ARG A 144 -6.90 -13.26 11.87
N GLU A 145 -7.28 -13.17 10.60
CA GLU A 145 -6.35 -13.25 9.48
C GLU A 145 -5.37 -12.08 9.49
N SER A 146 -5.82 -10.86 9.77
CA SER A 146 -4.92 -9.69 9.87
C SER A 146 -3.85 -9.83 10.95
N LEU A 147 -4.17 -10.43 12.10
CA LEU A 147 -3.18 -10.70 13.15
C LEU A 147 -2.25 -11.85 12.79
N ARG A 148 -2.69 -12.78 11.95
CA ARG A 148 -1.82 -13.84 11.41
C ARG A 148 -0.86 -13.26 10.38
N GLU A 149 -1.35 -12.46 9.43
CA GLU A 149 -0.51 -11.77 8.46
C GLU A 149 0.49 -10.83 9.14
N LEU A 150 0.07 -10.15 10.21
CA LEU A 150 1.00 -9.35 11.02
C LEU A 150 2.17 -10.18 11.55
N ALA A 151 1.91 -11.36 12.11
CA ALA A 151 2.99 -12.20 12.61
C ALA A 151 3.93 -12.67 11.49
N LEU A 152 3.39 -12.99 10.32
CA LEU A 152 4.17 -13.43 9.15
C LEU A 152 5.02 -12.30 8.59
N ASP A 153 4.43 -11.13 8.29
CA ASP A 153 5.15 -9.97 7.76
C ASP A 153 6.29 -9.53 8.69
N LEU A 154 6.09 -9.58 10.01
CA LEU A 154 7.14 -9.26 11.00
C LEU A 154 8.25 -10.31 11.01
N GLU A 155 7.92 -11.60 10.94
CA GLU A 155 8.91 -12.68 10.84
C GLU A 155 9.73 -12.60 9.54
N GLU A 156 9.09 -12.14 8.46
CA GLU A 156 9.68 -11.97 7.15
C GLU A 156 10.52 -10.69 6.99
N GLY A 157 10.47 -9.77 7.97
CA GLY A 157 11.33 -8.58 8.02
C GLY A 157 10.67 -7.28 7.59
N ALA A 158 9.36 -7.12 7.78
CA ALA A 158 8.71 -5.82 7.60
C ALA A 158 9.21 -4.81 8.64
N ASP A 159 9.69 -3.64 8.17
CA ASP A 159 10.13 -2.54 9.04
C ASP A 159 8.96 -1.71 9.56
N LEU A 160 7.85 -1.71 8.83
CA LEU A 160 6.58 -1.09 9.20
C LEU A 160 5.43 -1.94 8.66
N VAL A 161 4.25 -1.82 9.29
CA VAL A 161 3.04 -2.56 8.89
C VAL A 161 1.87 -1.61 8.65
N MET A 162 0.90 -1.99 7.84
CA MET A 162 -0.22 -1.12 7.46
C MET A 162 -1.59 -1.82 7.51
N VAL A 163 -2.60 -1.05 7.93
CA VAL A 163 -4.03 -1.37 7.72
C VAL A 163 -4.64 -0.52 6.60
N LYS A 164 -5.33 -1.17 5.65
CA LYS A 164 -5.98 -0.55 4.50
C LYS A 164 -7.32 -1.24 4.18
N PRO A 165 -8.45 -0.52 4.11
CA PRO A 165 -8.67 0.90 4.46
C PRO A 165 -8.52 1.24 5.94
N ALA A 166 -8.54 2.53 6.30
CA ALA A 166 -8.36 2.97 7.68
C ALA A 166 -9.69 3.19 8.43
N MET A 167 -10.55 4.11 7.99
CA MET A 167 -11.70 4.55 8.79
C MET A 167 -12.71 3.44 9.07
N SER A 168 -12.91 2.55 8.09
CA SER A 168 -13.82 1.40 8.21
C SER A 168 -13.25 0.23 9.01
N TYR A 169 -11.98 0.29 9.41
CA TYR A 169 -11.23 -0.80 10.05
C TYR A 169 -10.40 -0.29 11.26
N LEU A 170 -10.89 0.72 11.97
CA LEU A 170 -10.18 1.28 13.14
C LEU A 170 -10.01 0.27 14.28
N ASP A 171 -10.91 -0.71 14.38
CA ASP A 171 -10.82 -1.84 15.30
C ASP A 171 -9.69 -2.81 14.92
N VAL A 172 -9.50 -3.08 13.62
CA VAL A 172 -8.37 -3.86 13.11
C VAL A 172 -7.06 -3.11 13.32
N LEU A 173 -7.02 -1.82 12.99
CA LEU A 173 -5.87 -0.95 13.23
C LEU A 173 -5.48 -0.95 14.71
N ARG A 174 -6.46 -0.90 15.61
CA ARG A 174 -6.21 -1.01 17.04
C ARG A 174 -5.62 -2.36 17.44
N ALA A 175 -6.15 -3.47 16.93
CA ALA A 175 -5.64 -4.80 17.22
C ALA A 175 -4.20 -4.99 16.70
N VAL A 176 -3.91 -4.49 15.49
CA VAL A 176 -2.56 -4.51 14.90
C VAL A 176 -1.60 -3.65 15.74
N ALA A 177 -1.98 -2.43 16.08
CA ALA A 177 -1.13 -1.52 16.87
C ALA A 177 -0.88 -1.99 18.31
N GLU A 178 -1.77 -2.80 18.89
CA GLU A 178 -1.54 -3.41 20.21
C GLU A 178 -0.55 -4.58 20.17
N THR A 179 -0.30 -5.15 18.98
CA THR A 179 0.51 -6.36 18.81
C THR A 179 1.84 -6.10 18.12
N ALA A 180 1.87 -5.15 17.17
CA ALA A 180 3.06 -4.81 16.40
C ALA A 180 4.15 -4.18 17.29
N ASP A 181 5.39 -4.62 17.09
CA ASP A 181 6.59 -4.06 17.70
C ASP A 181 7.33 -3.06 16.78
N VAL A 182 6.76 -2.79 15.60
CA VAL A 182 7.21 -1.81 14.61
C VAL A 182 6.16 -0.70 14.41
N PRO A 183 6.51 0.45 13.81
CA PRO A 183 5.55 1.51 13.53
C PRO A 183 4.38 1.04 12.66
N VAL A 184 3.18 1.50 13.00
CA VAL A 184 1.95 1.11 12.27
C VAL A 184 1.46 2.26 11.40
N ALA A 185 1.28 2.01 10.11
CA ALA A 185 0.65 2.93 9.20
C ALA A 185 -0.84 2.60 8.98
N ALA A 186 -1.60 3.58 8.52
CA ALA A 186 -2.97 3.36 8.04
C ALA A 186 -3.23 4.18 6.77
N TYR A 187 -3.92 3.59 5.81
CA TYR A 187 -4.29 4.27 4.57
C TYR A 187 -5.77 4.71 4.64
N GLN A 188 -5.99 6.02 4.74
CA GLN A 188 -7.30 6.62 4.49
C GLN A 188 -7.57 6.69 2.98
N VAL A 189 -8.34 5.72 2.49
CA VAL A 189 -8.41 5.40 1.05
C VAL A 189 -9.32 6.36 0.28
N SER A 190 -9.28 6.26 -1.04
CA SER A 190 -9.96 7.18 -1.94
C SER A 190 -11.48 7.23 -1.76
N GLY A 191 -12.14 6.11 -1.48
CA GLY A 191 -13.57 6.09 -1.17
C GLY A 191 -13.91 6.80 0.13
N GLU A 192 -13.04 6.70 1.14
CA GLU A 192 -13.19 7.44 2.41
C GLU A 192 -13.01 8.94 2.17
N TYR A 193 -12.02 9.31 1.35
CA TYR A 193 -11.83 10.68 0.88
C TYR A 193 -13.06 11.24 0.15
N SER A 194 -13.49 10.58 -0.93
CA SER A 194 -14.61 11.03 -1.76
C SER A 194 -15.94 11.06 -1.01
N MET A 195 -16.16 10.14 -0.08
CA MET A 195 -17.36 10.13 0.76
C MET A 195 -17.47 11.41 1.60
N ILE A 196 -16.37 11.85 2.20
CA ILE A 196 -16.34 13.06 3.03
C ILE A 196 -16.47 14.31 2.16
N GLU A 197 -15.74 14.38 1.05
CA GLU A 197 -15.86 15.50 0.11
C GLU A 197 -17.29 15.66 -0.42
N ALA A 198 -17.95 14.55 -0.80
CA ALA A 198 -19.32 14.58 -1.28
C ALA A 198 -20.31 15.01 -0.18
N ALA A 199 -20.18 14.50 1.04
CA ALA A 199 -21.05 14.89 2.15
C ALA A 199 -20.88 16.37 2.52
N ALA A 200 -19.65 16.88 2.51
CA ALA A 200 -19.36 18.28 2.72
C ALA A 200 -19.92 19.17 1.61
N ALA A 201 -19.78 18.78 0.34
CA ALA A 201 -20.32 19.52 -0.80
C ALA A 201 -21.86 19.62 -0.77
N ASN A 202 -22.54 18.64 -0.15
CA ASN A 202 -23.99 18.68 0.08
C ASN A 202 -24.39 19.45 1.35
N GLY A 203 -23.43 20.03 2.08
CA GLY A 203 -23.67 20.78 3.32
C GLY A 203 -24.08 19.90 4.51
N TRP A 204 -23.83 18.58 4.44
CA TRP A 204 -24.18 17.65 5.53
C TRP A 204 -23.15 17.65 6.65
N LEU A 205 -21.89 17.92 6.30
CA LEU A 205 -20.75 17.92 7.21
C LEU A 205 -19.97 19.22 7.09
N ASP A 206 -19.41 19.68 8.21
CA ASP A 206 -18.33 20.65 8.19
C ASP A 206 -17.06 19.97 7.68
N ARG A 207 -16.59 20.35 6.49
CA ARG A 207 -15.49 19.67 5.78
C ARG A 207 -14.22 19.60 6.63
N GLU A 208 -13.75 20.76 7.06
CA GLU A 208 -12.46 20.90 7.74
C GLU A 208 -12.43 20.17 9.08
N ARG A 209 -13.49 20.32 9.88
CA ARG A 209 -13.62 19.62 11.15
C ARG A 209 -13.71 18.11 10.96
N THR A 210 -14.44 17.67 9.93
CA THR A 210 -14.57 16.23 9.64
C THR A 210 -13.23 15.63 9.24
N ILE A 211 -12.46 16.28 8.36
CA ILE A 211 -11.11 15.80 7.98
C ILE A 211 -10.25 15.64 9.22
N ALA A 212 -10.14 16.67 10.06
CA ALA A 212 -9.33 16.63 11.28
C ALA A 212 -9.78 15.52 12.25
N GLU A 213 -11.09 15.32 12.41
CA GLU A 213 -11.66 14.30 13.29
C GLU A 213 -11.39 12.87 12.80
N THR A 214 -11.38 12.64 11.48
CA THR A 214 -11.04 11.33 10.91
C THR A 214 -9.56 11.00 11.09
N LEU A 215 -8.66 11.95 10.81
CA LEU A 215 -7.21 11.75 11.02
C LEU A 215 -6.89 11.56 12.51
N THR A 216 -7.55 12.31 13.39
CA THR A 216 -7.46 12.12 14.84
C THR A 216 -7.93 10.72 15.25
N SER A 217 -9.00 10.22 14.64
CA SER A 217 -9.53 8.88 14.93
C SER A 217 -8.58 7.77 14.49
N ILE A 218 -7.93 7.94 13.34
CA ILE A 218 -6.91 7.01 12.84
C ILE A 218 -5.67 7.01 13.77
N ARG A 219 -5.16 8.19 14.15
CA ARG A 219 -4.05 8.29 15.11
C ARG A 219 -4.42 7.67 16.46
N ARG A 220 -5.61 7.96 16.98
CA ARG A 220 -6.12 7.43 18.26
C ARG A 220 -6.27 5.91 18.25
N ALA A 221 -6.61 5.32 17.10
CA ALA A 221 -6.70 3.88 16.95
C ALA A 221 -5.33 3.18 17.04
N GLY A 222 -4.24 3.89 16.72
CA GLY A 222 -2.88 3.39 16.96
C GLY A 222 -1.89 3.64 15.82
N ALA A 223 -2.34 4.13 14.66
CA ALA A 223 -1.42 4.44 13.57
C ALA A 223 -0.44 5.54 13.95
N ASP A 224 0.84 5.36 13.69
CA ASP A 224 1.89 6.37 13.76
C ASP A 224 2.00 7.17 12.46
N ILE A 225 1.68 6.55 11.32
CA ILE A 225 1.73 7.15 9.99
C ILE A 225 0.34 7.06 9.34
N VAL A 226 -0.13 8.14 8.73
CA VAL A 226 -1.40 8.15 8.00
C VAL A 226 -1.17 8.56 6.55
N LEU A 227 -1.47 7.64 5.62
CA LEU A 227 -1.54 7.94 4.20
C LEU A 227 -2.92 8.53 3.91
N THR A 228 -2.96 9.79 3.48
CA THR A 228 -4.22 10.51 3.21
C THR A 228 -4.06 11.47 2.05
N TYR A 229 -5.12 11.61 1.26
CA TYR A 229 -5.20 12.57 0.15
C TYR A 229 -5.26 14.03 0.65
N TRP A 230 -5.56 14.27 1.92
CA TRP A 230 -5.54 15.60 2.53
C TRP A 230 -4.17 15.99 3.10
N ALA A 231 -3.10 15.23 2.87
CA ALA A 231 -1.81 15.43 3.53
C ALA A 231 -1.26 16.85 3.34
N THR A 232 -1.26 17.37 2.11
CA THR A 232 -0.76 18.73 1.82
C THR A 232 -1.64 19.82 2.42
N GLU A 233 -2.96 19.63 2.42
CA GLU A 233 -3.92 20.54 3.05
C GLU A 233 -3.71 20.59 4.57
N MET A 234 -3.65 19.43 5.20
CA MET A 234 -3.54 19.30 6.65
C MET A 234 -2.17 19.74 7.17
N SER A 235 -1.09 19.50 6.40
CA SER A 235 0.25 19.96 6.78
C SER A 235 0.33 21.46 7.03
N ARG A 236 -0.47 22.27 6.33
CA ARG A 236 -0.52 23.74 6.49
C ARG A 236 -1.25 24.19 7.75
N ARG A 237 -1.88 23.26 8.46
CA ARG A 237 -2.69 23.49 9.66
C ARG A 237 -2.07 22.90 10.92
N LEU A 238 -0.95 22.18 10.76
CA LEU A 238 -0.14 21.71 11.86
C LEU A 238 0.86 22.83 12.19
N ASP A 239 0.77 23.35 13.41
CA ASP A 239 1.69 24.38 13.93
C ASP A 239 3.09 23.79 14.21
#